data_AF-A0A938S8K6-F1
#
_entry.id   AF-A0A938S8K6-F1
#
_cell.length_a   1.000
_cell.length_b   1.000
_cell.length_c   1.000
_cell.angle_alpha   90.00
_cell.angle_beta   90.00
_cell.angle_gamma   90.00
#
_symmetry.space_group_name_H-M   'P 1'
#
loop_
_entity.id
_entity.type
_entity.pdbx_description
1 polymer ?
#
loop_
_entity_poly.entity_id
_entity_poly.type
_entity_poly.pdbx_seq_one_letter_code
_entity_poly.pdbx_strand_id
1 'polypeptide(L)'
;MPSTRSLSRQLSQPACSCLGHDQRLEPLFPPGVTPTLDLWEREREALRRRWDAVLGRPSFGEFDKTPEVVERFEQPEWLGTVFSQPTGPETRQSLLLMEPKREARSPRPGAVIPYYHPDPMAGLDLQKKTFITERPVVRFGWHLVQQGYVVVCTEAFPYHTVPEPKPNVGFAWWQTAADKLLRDNPNWTGVAKLAWDTSRATDLLLSQPNMDRDRIVIIGHSLGGKMAFYTGA
;
A
#
# COMPACT_ATOMS: atom_id res chain seq x y z
N MET A 1 -9.89 -41.25 -27.70
CA MET A 1 -10.42 -39.88 -27.55
C MET A 1 -9.36 -39.03 -26.87
N PRO A 2 -8.90 -37.91 -27.47
CA PRO A 2 -7.83 -37.10 -26.90
C PRO A 2 -8.35 -36.31 -25.70
N SER A 3 -7.66 -36.45 -24.58
CA SER A 3 -7.89 -35.70 -23.35
C SER A 3 -7.75 -34.19 -23.60
N THR A 4 -8.86 -33.47 -23.59
CA THR A 4 -8.89 -32.00 -23.54
C THR A 4 -8.31 -31.54 -22.20
N ARG A 5 -6.99 -31.33 -22.16
CA ARG A 5 -6.35 -30.56 -21.08
C ARG A 5 -6.96 -29.16 -21.10
N SER A 6 -7.51 -28.70 -19.97
CA SER A 6 -8.18 -27.40 -19.88
C SER A 6 -7.25 -26.26 -20.31
N LEU A 7 -7.79 -25.22 -20.94
CA LEU A 7 -7.05 -24.02 -21.36
C LEU A 7 -6.24 -23.41 -20.20
N SER A 8 -6.80 -23.42 -18.99
CA SER A 8 -6.10 -23.01 -17.77
C SER A 8 -4.82 -23.82 -17.54
N ARG A 9 -4.82 -25.13 -17.75
CA ARG A 9 -3.61 -25.96 -17.60
C ARG A 9 -2.54 -25.65 -18.66
N GLN A 10 -2.93 -25.21 -19.85
CA GLN A 10 -1.98 -24.78 -20.88
C GLN A 10 -1.37 -23.41 -20.56
N LEU A 11 -2.17 -22.48 -20.02
CA LEU A 11 -1.74 -21.11 -19.72
C LEU A 11 -1.08 -20.94 -18.33
N SER A 12 -1.32 -21.87 -17.40
CA SER A 12 -0.67 -21.90 -16.08
C SER A 12 0.71 -22.57 -16.09
N GLN A 13 1.22 -22.97 -17.26
CA GLN A 13 2.62 -23.38 -17.38
C GLN A 13 3.48 -22.13 -17.55
N PRO A 14 4.32 -21.77 -16.57
CA PRO A 14 5.24 -20.65 -16.74
C PRO A 14 6.11 -20.93 -17.98
N ALA A 15 6.25 -19.93 -18.85
CA ALA A 15 7.08 -20.01 -20.05
C ALA A 15 8.59 -20.16 -19.73
N CYS A 16 8.95 -20.09 -18.44
CA CYS A 16 10.30 -20.27 -17.94
C CYS A 16 10.42 -21.61 -17.20
N SER A 17 11.39 -22.43 -17.61
CA SER A 17 11.76 -23.68 -16.91
C SER A 17 12.69 -23.46 -15.72
N CYS A 18 13.27 -22.27 -15.59
CA CYS A 18 14.14 -21.90 -14.48
C CYS A 18 13.31 -21.19 -13.39
N LEU A 19 12.62 -21.97 -12.57
CA LEU A 19 11.90 -21.47 -11.39
C LEU A 19 12.82 -21.25 -10.17
N GLY A 20 14.14 -21.28 -10.38
CA GLY A 20 15.14 -21.26 -9.32
C GLY A 20 15.28 -22.61 -8.61
N HIS A 21 16.10 -22.63 -7.56
CA HIS A 21 16.25 -23.81 -6.72
C HIS A 21 15.00 -24.02 -5.86
N ASP A 22 14.60 -25.28 -5.69
CA ASP A 22 13.53 -25.66 -4.78
C ASP A 22 13.82 -25.12 -3.38
N GLN A 23 12.96 -24.20 -2.93
CA GLN A 23 13.04 -23.58 -1.61
C GLN A 23 12.59 -24.53 -0.49
N ARG A 24 12.13 -25.74 -0.84
CA ARG A 24 11.59 -26.76 0.08
C ARG A 24 10.50 -26.18 0.98
N LEU A 25 9.63 -25.35 0.40
CA LEU A 25 8.50 -24.77 1.11
C LEU A 25 7.57 -25.91 1.52
N GLU A 26 7.28 -25.98 2.81
CA GLU A 26 6.30 -26.92 3.34
C GLU A 26 4.91 -26.59 2.76
N PRO A 27 4.17 -27.60 2.28
CA PRO A 27 2.78 -27.40 1.87
C PRO A 27 1.97 -26.80 3.03
N LEU A 28 1.06 -25.89 2.69
CA LEU A 28 0.16 -25.29 3.69
C LEU A 28 -0.69 -26.34 4.40
N PHE A 29 -1.06 -27.42 3.70
CA PHE A 29 -1.77 -28.56 4.26
C PHE A 29 -0.90 -29.81 4.17
N PRO A 30 -0.76 -30.61 5.23
CA PRO A 30 0.04 -31.82 5.20
C PRO A 30 -0.38 -32.80 4.09
N PRO A 31 0.55 -33.60 3.54
CA PRO A 31 0.22 -34.63 2.56
C PRO A 31 -0.88 -35.58 3.07
N GLY A 32 -1.87 -35.87 2.23
CA GLY A 32 -2.99 -36.76 2.58
C GLY A 32 -4.16 -36.07 3.30
N VAL A 33 -4.05 -34.78 3.61
CA VAL A 33 -5.16 -33.99 4.17
C VAL A 33 -5.96 -33.34 3.02
N THR A 34 -7.27 -33.52 3.03
CA THR A 34 -8.17 -32.81 2.11
C THR A 34 -8.49 -31.43 2.67
N PRO A 35 -8.16 -30.32 1.97
CA PRO A 35 -8.47 -28.98 2.44
C PRO A 35 -9.98 -28.77 2.63
N THR A 36 -10.37 -28.23 3.78
CA THR A 36 -11.75 -27.78 4.08
C THR A 36 -11.73 -26.32 4.51
N LEU A 37 -12.89 -25.66 4.50
CA LEU A 37 -13.00 -24.26 4.95
C LEU A 37 -12.58 -24.10 6.42
N ASP A 38 -13.10 -24.96 7.30
CA ASP A 38 -12.77 -24.96 8.73
C ASP A 38 -11.27 -25.18 8.99
N LEU A 39 -10.62 -26.05 8.19
CA LEU A 39 -9.18 -26.26 8.30
C LEU A 39 -8.42 -25.01 7.82
N TRP A 40 -8.84 -24.41 6.70
CA TRP A 40 -8.25 -23.17 6.21
C TRP A 40 -8.36 -22.04 7.23
N GLU A 41 -9.49 -21.88 7.91
CA GLU A 41 -9.66 -20.84 8.92
C GLU A 41 -8.62 -20.97 10.05
N ARG A 42 -8.37 -22.19 10.53
CA ARG A 42 -7.34 -22.48 11.54
C ARG A 42 -5.92 -22.21 11.03
N GLU A 43 -5.60 -22.68 9.82
CA GLU A 43 -4.28 -22.47 9.20
C GLU A 43 -4.04 -20.98 8.90
N ARG A 44 -5.07 -20.25 8.46
CA ARG A 44 -5.02 -18.81 8.21
C ARG A 44 -4.63 -18.05 9.47
N GLU A 45 -5.25 -18.38 10.61
CA GLU A 45 -4.87 -17.75 11.88
C GLU A 45 -3.43 -18.07 12.29
N ALA A 46 -2.98 -19.31 12.12
CA ALA A 46 -1.60 -19.70 12.42
C ALA A 46 -0.59 -18.97 11.53
N LEU A 47 -0.88 -18.84 10.23
CA LEU A 47 -0.09 -18.06 9.29
C LEU A 47 -0.04 -16.57 9.67
N ARG A 48 -1.18 -15.97 10.02
CA ARG A 48 -1.23 -14.56 10.44
C ARG A 48 -0.37 -14.32 11.67
N ARG A 49 -0.45 -15.20 12.69
CA ARG A 49 0.42 -15.10 13.87
C ARG A 49 1.92 -15.17 13.54
N ARG A 50 2.32 -16.05 12.61
CA ARG A 50 3.71 -16.15 12.15
C ARG A 50 4.14 -14.88 11.41
N TRP A 51 3.28 -14.34 10.56
CA TRP A 51 3.54 -13.10 9.85
C TRP A 51 3.61 -11.90 10.79
N ASP A 52 2.71 -11.79 11.77
CA ASP A 52 2.73 -10.76 12.79
C ASP A 52 4.03 -10.78 13.60
N ALA A 53 4.56 -11.98 13.91
CA ALA A 53 5.84 -12.12 14.60
C ALA A 53 7.03 -11.65 13.73
N VAL A 54 6.97 -11.85 12.41
CA VAL A 54 8.00 -11.36 11.47
C VAL A 54 7.90 -9.85 11.27
N LEU A 55 6.70 -9.33 11.06
CA LEU A 55 6.45 -7.91 10.86
C LEU A 55 6.82 -7.11 12.12
N GLY A 56 6.40 -7.64 13.27
CA GLY A 56 6.62 -7.06 14.57
C GLY A 56 5.77 -5.80 14.79
N ARG A 57 6.13 -5.00 15.79
CA ARG A 57 5.32 -3.86 16.27
C ARG A 57 6.19 -2.69 16.70
N PRO A 58 5.70 -1.44 16.57
CA PRO A 58 6.41 -0.28 17.10
C PRO A 58 6.58 -0.37 18.61
N SER A 59 7.63 0.28 19.13
CA SER A 59 7.89 0.41 20.56
C SER A 59 7.09 1.55 21.21
N PHE A 60 6.55 2.47 20.41
CA PHE A 60 5.76 3.58 20.91
C PHE A 60 4.32 3.17 21.25
N GLY A 61 3.72 3.85 22.23
CA GLY A 61 2.32 3.69 22.63
C GLY A 61 1.38 4.58 21.82
N GLU A 62 0.29 5.03 22.44
CA GLU A 62 -0.62 5.99 21.81
C GLU A 62 0.06 7.33 21.53
N PHE A 63 -0.37 7.98 20.45
CA PHE A 63 0.10 9.29 20.00
C PHE A 63 -1.04 10.02 19.28
N ASP A 64 -0.90 11.32 19.10
CA ASP A 64 -1.88 12.10 18.35
C ASP A 64 -1.87 11.69 16.86
N LYS A 65 -3.00 11.15 16.43
CA LYS A 65 -3.24 10.61 15.08
C LYS A 65 -3.89 11.65 14.15
N THR A 66 -4.07 12.89 14.60
CA THR A 66 -4.77 13.95 13.86
C THR A 66 -3.97 14.41 12.64
N PRO A 67 -4.50 14.25 11.41
CA PRO A 67 -3.85 14.76 10.22
C PRO A 67 -4.03 16.28 10.11
N GLU A 68 -3.02 16.95 9.57
CA GLU A 68 -3.05 18.38 9.29
C GLU A 68 -3.24 18.61 7.80
N VAL A 69 -4.10 19.56 7.44
CA VAL A 69 -4.25 20.01 6.05
C VAL A 69 -3.14 21.00 5.73
N VAL A 70 -2.28 20.64 4.79
CA VAL A 70 -1.19 21.49 4.33
C VAL A 70 -1.66 22.42 3.22
N GLU A 71 -2.43 21.89 2.27
CA GLU A 71 -2.85 22.64 1.09
C GLU A 71 -4.16 22.08 0.54
N ARG A 72 -4.99 22.96 -0.04
CA ARG A 72 -6.12 22.59 -0.90
C ARG A 72 -5.96 23.25 -2.25
N PHE A 73 -6.25 22.51 -3.31
CA PHE A 73 -6.20 23.02 -4.67
C PHE A 73 -7.26 22.35 -5.53
N GLU A 74 -7.53 22.94 -6.69
CA GLU A 74 -8.50 22.43 -7.64
C GLU A 74 -7.83 21.96 -8.92
N GLN A 75 -8.35 20.87 -9.47
CA GLN A 75 -8.09 20.42 -10.83
C GLN A 75 -9.41 20.38 -11.61
N PRO A 76 -9.39 20.26 -12.95
CA PRO A 76 -10.61 20.25 -13.74
C PRO A 76 -11.63 19.18 -13.30
N GLU A 77 -11.17 17.98 -12.94
CA GLU A 77 -12.05 16.82 -12.68
C GLU A 77 -12.16 16.44 -11.19
N TRP A 78 -11.31 17.01 -10.33
CA TRP A 78 -11.22 16.61 -8.92
C TRP A 78 -10.67 17.74 -8.03
N LEU A 79 -10.90 17.61 -6.72
CA LEU A 79 -10.37 18.47 -5.67
C LEU A 79 -9.21 17.76 -4.97
N GLY A 80 -8.10 18.47 -4.78
CA GLY A 80 -6.91 17.97 -4.11
C GLY A 80 -6.77 18.55 -2.70
N THR A 81 -6.53 17.69 -1.71
CA THR A 81 -6.10 18.11 -0.37
C THR A 81 -4.81 17.40 -0.01
N VAL A 82 -3.73 18.14 0.23
CA VAL A 82 -2.48 17.61 0.75
C VAL A 82 -2.56 17.57 2.27
N PHE A 83 -2.26 16.41 2.85
CA PHE A 83 -2.21 16.23 4.30
C PHE A 83 -0.80 15.90 4.76
N SER A 84 -0.46 16.37 5.96
CA SER A 84 0.62 15.83 6.77
C SER A 84 0.01 14.96 7.86
N GLN A 85 0.20 13.64 7.79
CA GLN A 85 -0.42 12.69 8.70
C GLN A 85 0.59 12.04 9.66
N PRO A 86 0.34 12.05 10.98
CA PRO A 86 1.14 11.30 11.95
C PRO A 86 1.19 9.79 11.67
N THR A 87 2.40 9.23 11.65
CA THR A 87 2.66 7.78 11.57
C THR A 87 3.41 7.23 12.80
N GLY A 88 3.77 8.11 13.72
CA GLY A 88 4.30 7.83 15.06
C GLY A 88 4.49 9.15 15.81
N PRO A 89 5.08 9.13 17.02
CA PRO A 89 5.27 10.34 17.83
C PRO A 89 6.06 11.45 17.14
N GLU A 90 7.03 11.09 16.29
CA GLU A 90 7.97 12.03 15.65
C GLU A 90 7.94 11.98 14.12
N THR A 91 7.10 11.12 13.52
CA THR A 91 7.11 10.90 12.06
C THR A 91 5.75 11.22 11.45
N ARG A 92 5.76 11.87 10.29
CA ARG A 92 4.55 12.31 9.58
C ARG A 92 4.71 12.07 8.09
N GLN A 93 3.73 11.40 7.47
CA GLN A 93 3.72 11.17 6.03
C GLN A 93 2.94 12.25 5.28
N SER A 94 3.38 12.59 4.08
CA SER A 94 2.65 13.38 3.09
C SER A 94 1.65 12.52 2.32
N LEU A 95 0.42 13.01 2.19
CA LEU A 95 -0.67 12.32 1.50
C LEU A 95 -1.38 13.29 0.56
N LEU A 96 -1.83 12.79 -0.59
CA LEU A 96 -2.79 13.50 -1.43
C LEU A 96 -4.14 12.80 -1.37
N LEU A 97 -5.15 13.47 -0.83
CA LEU A 97 -6.55 13.13 -1.01
C LEU A 97 -7.07 13.75 -2.32
N MET A 98 -7.69 12.94 -3.17
CA MET A 98 -8.33 13.36 -4.42
C MET A 98 -9.81 13.02 -4.35
N GLU A 99 -10.67 14.04 -4.49
CA GLU A 99 -12.12 13.87 -4.49
C GLU A 99 -12.71 14.21 -5.86
N PRO A 100 -13.54 13.34 -6.47
CA PRO A 100 -14.12 13.62 -7.77
C PRO A 100 -15.09 14.80 -7.70
N LYS A 101 -15.02 15.72 -8.67
CA LYS A 101 -15.99 16.84 -8.79
C LYS A 101 -17.32 16.40 -9.38
N ARG A 102 -17.29 15.38 -10.23
CA ARG A 102 -18.50 14.81 -10.84
C ARG A 102 -19.31 14.05 -9.81
N GLU A 103 -20.60 13.87 -10.10
CA GLU A 103 -21.48 13.05 -9.27
C GLU A 103 -20.89 11.64 -9.10
N ALA A 104 -20.68 11.25 -7.86
CA ALA A 104 -20.15 9.96 -7.47
C ALA A 104 -21.22 9.16 -6.75
N ARG A 105 -21.02 7.84 -6.71
CA ARG A 105 -21.89 6.93 -5.97
C ARG A 105 -22.00 7.36 -4.50
N SER A 106 -23.18 7.17 -3.92
CA SER A 106 -23.42 7.26 -2.47
C SER A 106 -23.87 5.88 -1.94
N PRO A 107 -23.25 5.34 -0.87
CA PRO A 107 -21.99 5.79 -0.27
C PRO A 107 -20.80 5.69 -1.25
N ARG A 108 -19.75 6.48 -1.00
CA ARG A 108 -18.62 6.70 -1.91
C ARG A 108 -17.58 5.57 -1.81
N PRO A 109 -17.20 4.88 -2.91
CA PRO A 109 -16.11 3.93 -2.87
C PRO A 109 -14.77 4.64 -2.71
N GLY A 110 -13.78 3.95 -2.14
CA GLY A 110 -12.48 4.53 -1.79
C GLY A 110 -11.30 3.71 -2.29
N ALA A 111 -10.18 4.38 -2.56
CA ALA A 111 -8.93 3.72 -2.93
C ALA A 111 -7.72 4.33 -2.20
N VAL A 112 -6.84 3.49 -1.67
CA VAL A 112 -5.53 3.88 -1.14
C VAL A 112 -4.44 3.38 -2.07
N ILE A 113 -3.50 4.25 -2.42
CA ILE A 113 -2.48 3.99 -3.43
C ILE A 113 -1.10 4.31 -2.84
N PRO A 114 -0.50 3.33 -2.14
CA PRO A 114 0.82 3.52 -1.56
C PRO A 114 1.93 3.42 -2.61
N TYR A 115 2.93 4.29 -2.54
CA TYR A 115 4.14 4.20 -3.36
C TYR A 115 5.30 4.96 -2.73
N TYR A 116 6.31 5.35 -3.51
CA TYR A 116 7.44 6.15 -3.01
C TYR A 116 6.98 7.55 -2.60
N HIS A 117 6.26 8.24 -3.49
CA HIS A 117 5.66 9.57 -3.28
C HIS A 117 4.25 9.59 -3.88
N PRO A 118 3.37 10.52 -3.47
CA PRO A 118 2.02 10.61 -4.00
C PRO A 118 1.97 10.96 -5.48
N ASP A 119 2.90 11.81 -5.95
CA ASP A 119 2.87 12.47 -7.26
C ASP A 119 2.74 11.52 -8.45
N PRO A 120 3.59 10.47 -8.60
CA PRO A 120 3.53 9.61 -9.79
C PRO A 120 2.25 8.77 -9.84
N MET A 121 1.70 8.41 -8.67
CA MET A 121 0.46 7.63 -8.58
C MET A 121 -0.77 8.51 -8.80
N ALA A 122 -0.73 9.76 -8.31
CA ALA A 122 -1.74 10.78 -8.59
C ALA A 122 -1.69 11.27 -10.04
N GLY A 123 -0.54 11.12 -10.71
CA GLY A 123 -0.29 11.63 -12.05
C GLY A 123 -0.13 13.15 -12.12
N LEU A 124 0.19 13.79 -11.00
CA LEU A 124 0.32 15.24 -10.85
C LEU A 124 1.60 15.55 -10.08
N ASP A 125 2.44 16.45 -10.61
CA ASP A 125 3.54 17.07 -9.86
C ASP A 125 2.91 18.03 -8.84
N LEU A 126 2.98 17.70 -7.56
CA LEU A 126 2.33 18.44 -6.48
C LEU A 126 2.96 19.80 -6.23
N GLN A 127 4.23 20.01 -6.61
CA GLN A 127 4.87 21.30 -6.46
C GLN A 127 4.44 22.27 -7.57
N LYS A 128 4.45 21.80 -8.81
CA LYS A 128 4.13 22.62 -10.00
C LYS A 128 2.64 22.65 -10.34
N LYS A 129 1.86 21.73 -9.78
CA LYS A 129 0.43 21.48 -10.12
C LYS A 129 0.22 21.16 -11.60
N THR A 130 1.22 20.55 -12.22
CA THR A 130 1.20 20.14 -13.64
C THR A 130 1.08 18.63 -13.75
N PHE A 131 0.33 18.16 -14.74
CA PHE A 131 0.20 16.74 -15.01
C PHE A 131 1.53 16.13 -15.47
N ILE A 132 1.88 14.99 -14.86
CA ILE A 132 3.02 14.18 -15.27
C ILE A 132 2.63 13.50 -16.57
N THR A 133 3.49 13.50 -17.61
CA THR A 133 3.15 12.94 -18.94
C THR A 133 3.78 11.57 -19.18
N GLU A 134 4.75 11.20 -18.35
CA GLU A 134 5.46 9.94 -18.35
C GLU A 134 4.66 8.83 -17.65
N ARG A 135 4.92 7.56 -18.02
CA ARG A 135 4.35 6.35 -17.38
C ARG A 135 2.85 6.43 -17.07
N PRO A 136 1.98 6.69 -18.05
CA PRO A 136 0.53 6.85 -17.83
C PRO A 136 -0.13 5.64 -17.15
N VAL A 137 0.45 4.45 -17.31
CA VAL A 137 -0.06 3.18 -16.78
C VAL A 137 -0.01 3.06 -15.25
N VAL A 138 0.80 3.87 -14.56
CA VAL A 138 0.90 3.81 -13.08
C VAL A 138 0.14 4.93 -12.36
N ARG A 139 -0.56 5.80 -13.09
CA ARG A 139 -1.35 6.92 -12.53
C ARG A 139 -2.69 6.44 -11.97
N PHE A 140 -2.65 5.42 -11.12
CA PHE A 140 -3.85 4.76 -10.62
C PHE A 140 -4.80 5.74 -9.92
N GLY A 141 -4.25 6.75 -9.22
CA GLY A 141 -5.08 7.74 -8.52
C GLY A 141 -5.87 8.63 -9.45
N TRP A 142 -5.23 9.08 -10.54
CA TRP A 142 -5.93 9.78 -11.61
C TRP A 142 -7.06 8.92 -12.19
N HIS A 143 -6.74 7.70 -12.62
CA HIS A 143 -7.71 6.83 -13.29
C HIS A 143 -8.90 6.49 -12.38
N LEU A 144 -8.66 6.32 -11.08
CA LEU A 144 -9.70 5.98 -10.10
C LEU A 144 -10.54 7.19 -9.70
N VAL A 145 -9.95 8.38 -9.52
CA VAL A 145 -10.74 9.58 -9.24
C VAL A 145 -11.64 9.93 -10.43
N GLN A 146 -11.14 9.76 -11.66
CA GLN A 146 -11.95 9.83 -12.89
C GLN A 146 -13.01 8.74 -13.00
N GLN A 147 -12.97 7.70 -12.18
CA GLN A 147 -14.01 6.67 -12.08
C GLN A 147 -14.99 6.95 -10.92
N GLY A 148 -14.77 8.00 -10.13
CA GLY A 148 -15.65 8.42 -9.02
C GLY A 148 -15.25 7.84 -7.67
N TYR A 149 -14.03 7.32 -7.53
CA TYR A 149 -13.47 6.92 -6.24
C TYR A 149 -12.94 8.15 -5.51
N VAL A 150 -13.06 8.16 -4.18
CA VAL A 150 -12.24 9.01 -3.32
C VAL A 150 -10.89 8.33 -3.17
N VAL A 151 -9.80 9.03 -3.49
CA VAL A 151 -8.47 8.41 -3.58
C VAL A 151 -7.52 9.05 -2.58
N VAL A 152 -6.69 8.24 -1.91
CA VAL A 152 -5.54 8.70 -1.13
C VAL A 152 -4.26 8.11 -1.72
N CYS A 153 -3.36 8.97 -2.24
CA CYS A 153 -2.01 8.59 -2.65
C CYS A 153 -1.03 8.90 -1.51
N THR A 154 -0.13 7.97 -1.18
CA THR A 154 0.76 8.07 0.00
C THR A 154 2.23 8.01 -0.39
N GLU A 155 3.09 8.49 0.51
CA GLU A 155 4.53 8.26 0.45
C GLU A 155 4.98 7.07 1.31
N ALA A 156 6.20 6.59 1.07
CA ALA A 156 6.81 5.51 1.83
C ALA A 156 7.68 6.04 2.98
N PHE A 157 7.83 5.23 4.03
CA PHE A 157 8.48 5.63 5.27
C PHE A 157 9.87 6.26 5.18
N PRO A 158 10.78 5.87 4.25
CA PRO A 158 12.12 6.46 4.25
C PRO A 158 12.10 7.97 4.08
N TYR A 159 11.17 8.47 3.26
CA TYR A 159 11.07 9.88 2.87
C TYR A 159 10.60 10.79 4.00
N HIS A 160 10.03 10.22 5.06
CA HIS A 160 9.59 10.96 6.24
C HIS A 160 10.13 10.40 7.57
N THR A 161 11.17 9.56 7.50
CA THR A 161 11.85 9.01 8.68
C THR A 161 13.23 9.64 8.85
N VAL A 162 13.92 9.92 7.74
CA VAL A 162 15.25 10.55 7.74
C VAL A 162 15.33 11.57 6.60
N PRO A 163 16.13 12.64 6.75
CA PRO A 163 16.45 13.53 5.64
C PRO A 163 17.15 12.77 4.51
N GLU A 164 17.12 13.33 3.30
CA GLU A 164 17.84 12.79 2.16
C GLU A 164 19.34 12.65 2.49
N PRO A 165 19.93 11.44 2.38
CA PRO A 165 21.34 11.23 2.69
C PRO A 165 22.26 11.91 1.68
N LYS A 166 23.49 12.25 2.11
CA LYS A 166 24.51 12.84 1.23
C LYS A 166 25.80 12.01 1.31
N PRO A 167 26.21 11.28 0.25
CA PRO A 167 25.55 11.17 -1.07
C PRO A 167 24.31 10.27 -1.07
N ASN A 168 23.30 10.60 -1.89
CA ASN A 168 22.12 9.76 -2.10
C ASN A 168 22.33 8.83 -3.31
N VAL A 169 22.94 7.67 -3.09
CA VAL A 169 23.24 6.70 -4.14
C VAL A 169 22.58 5.34 -3.86
N GLY A 170 21.98 4.74 -4.88
CA GLY A 170 21.33 3.42 -4.77
C GLY A 170 20.25 3.39 -3.69
N PHE A 171 20.42 2.49 -2.71
CA PHE A 171 19.49 2.30 -1.59
C PHE A 171 19.87 3.07 -0.32
N ALA A 172 20.75 4.08 -0.40
CA ALA A 172 21.25 4.81 0.77
C ALA A 172 20.12 5.35 1.68
N TRP A 173 19.07 5.94 1.10
CA TRP A 173 17.94 6.49 1.86
C TRP A 173 17.16 5.38 2.58
N TRP A 174 16.89 4.28 1.87
CA TRP A 174 16.22 3.10 2.42
C TRP A 174 17.02 2.46 3.55
N GLN A 175 18.34 2.30 3.39
CA GLN A 175 19.20 1.74 4.43
C GLN A 175 19.24 2.64 5.66
N THR A 176 19.49 3.93 5.49
CA THR A 176 19.55 4.90 6.60
C THR A 176 18.24 4.95 7.37
N ALA A 177 17.10 4.93 6.66
CA ALA A 177 15.79 4.92 7.28
C ALA A 177 15.50 3.60 8.01
N ALA A 178 15.84 2.46 7.41
CA ALA A 178 15.67 1.15 8.04
C ALA A 178 16.52 1.02 9.31
N ASP A 179 17.76 1.51 9.28
CA ASP A 179 18.64 1.51 10.45
C ASP A 179 18.09 2.40 11.56
N LYS A 180 17.55 3.60 11.24
CA LYS A 180 16.87 4.44 12.24
C LYS A 180 15.64 3.73 12.80
N LEU A 181 14.80 3.17 11.94
CA LEU A 181 13.58 2.47 12.34
C LEU A 181 13.89 1.33 13.32
N LEU A 182 14.88 0.49 13.01
CA LEU A 182 15.28 -0.62 13.88
C LEU A 182 15.94 -0.15 15.18
N ARG A 183 16.70 0.96 15.17
CA ARG A 183 17.24 1.54 16.42
C ARG A 183 16.12 2.03 17.34
N ASP A 184 15.14 2.73 16.78
CA ASP A 184 14.05 3.34 17.56
C ASP A 184 12.97 2.30 17.94
N ASN A 185 12.78 1.29 17.09
CA ASN A 185 11.78 0.22 17.23
C ASN A 185 12.41 -1.15 16.90
N PRO A 186 13.18 -1.76 17.82
CA PRO A 186 13.97 -2.97 17.56
C PRO A 186 13.18 -4.18 17.07
N ASN A 187 11.88 -4.23 17.37
CA ASN A 187 10.98 -5.29 16.98
C ASN A 187 10.04 -4.87 15.84
N TRP A 188 10.38 -3.87 15.03
CA TRP A 188 9.51 -3.38 13.95
C TRP A 188 10.23 -3.30 12.61
N THR A 189 9.77 -4.10 11.66
CA THR A 189 10.41 -4.16 10.34
C THR A 189 10.00 -3.00 9.44
N GLY A 190 10.84 -2.69 8.44
CA GLY A 190 10.48 -1.71 7.40
C GLY A 190 9.22 -2.08 6.62
N VAL A 191 8.97 -3.38 6.40
CA VAL A 191 7.72 -3.85 5.76
C VAL A 191 6.52 -3.57 6.65
N ALA A 192 6.63 -3.80 7.96
CA ALA A 192 5.58 -3.49 8.91
C ALA A 192 5.31 -1.99 9.01
N LYS A 193 6.36 -1.16 8.93
CA LYS A 193 6.21 0.31 8.84
C LYS A 193 5.46 0.72 7.58
N LEU A 194 5.79 0.16 6.42
CA LEU A 194 5.07 0.44 5.16
C LEU A 194 3.59 0.07 5.25
N ALA A 195 3.27 -1.09 5.83
CA ALA A 195 1.89 -1.53 6.03
C ALA A 195 1.14 -0.63 7.04
N TRP A 196 1.81 -0.27 8.13
CA TRP A 196 1.26 0.67 9.12
C TRP A 196 0.95 2.03 8.50
N ASP A 197 1.85 2.62 7.72
CA ASP A 197 1.63 3.92 7.09
C ASP A 197 0.48 3.88 6.08
N THR A 198 0.37 2.79 5.34
CA THR A 198 -0.76 2.54 4.43
C THR A 198 -2.08 2.36 5.20
N SER A 199 -2.06 1.70 6.36
CA SER A 199 -3.23 1.57 7.23
C SER A 199 -3.68 2.94 7.77
N ARG A 200 -2.74 3.81 8.15
CA ARG A 200 -3.03 5.19 8.57
C ARG A 200 -3.65 6.01 7.44
N ALA A 201 -3.20 5.83 6.20
CA ALA A 201 -3.83 6.44 5.03
C ALA A 201 -5.26 5.92 4.81
N THR A 202 -5.50 4.63 5.10
CA THR A 202 -6.84 4.03 5.06
C THR A 202 -7.76 4.63 6.13
N ASP A 203 -7.25 4.88 7.34
CA ASP A 203 -8.01 5.59 8.38
C ASP A 203 -8.43 7.00 7.92
N LEU A 204 -7.54 7.72 7.24
CA LEU A 204 -7.85 9.05 6.68
C LEU A 204 -8.87 8.97 5.56
N LEU A 205 -8.79 7.98 4.68
CA LEU A 205 -9.81 7.74 3.67
C LEU A 205 -11.18 7.46 4.32
N LEU A 206 -11.21 6.59 5.32
CA LEU A 206 -12.44 6.19 6.03
C LEU A 206 -13.04 7.29 6.91
N SER A 207 -12.27 8.30 7.28
CA SER A 207 -12.76 9.47 8.01
C SER A 207 -13.44 10.50 7.09
N GLN A 208 -13.32 10.35 5.76
CA GLN A 208 -14.01 11.23 4.83
C GLN A 208 -15.53 11.03 4.89
N PRO A 209 -16.33 12.06 4.56
CA PRO A 209 -17.78 11.96 4.61
C PRO A 209 -18.34 10.84 3.72
N ASN A 210 -19.38 10.14 4.19
CA ASN A 210 -20.17 9.23 3.35
C ASN A 210 -19.37 8.16 2.59
N MET A 211 -18.33 7.59 3.20
CA MET A 211 -17.55 6.51 2.61
C MET A 211 -18.25 5.15 2.73
N ASP A 212 -18.16 4.35 1.67
CA ASP A 212 -18.61 2.97 1.61
C ASP A 212 -17.52 2.04 2.16
N ARG A 213 -17.69 1.61 3.42
CA ARG A 213 -16.71 0.77 4.14
C ARG A 213 -16.53 -0.60 3.50
N ASP A 214 -17.52 -1.09 2.74
CA ASP A 214 -17.47 -2.38 2.06
C ASP A 214 -16.85 -2.27 0.65
N ARG A 215 -16.47 -1.05 0.23
CA ARG A 215 -15.89 -0.77 -1.10
C ARG A 215 -14.62 0.06 -1.01
N ILE A 216 -13.69 -0.41 -0.19
CA ILE A 216 -12.34 0.13 -0.08
C ILE A 216 -11.35 -0.82 -0.76
N VAL A 217 -10.50 -0.26 -1.63
CA VAL A 217 -9.41 -1.00 -2.27
C VAL A 217 -8.07 -0.40 -1.91
N ILE A 218 -7.05 -1.24 -1.77
CA ILE A 218 -5.64 -0.82 -1.74
C ILE A 218 -4.98 -1.37 -2.98
N ILE A 219 -4.38 -0.52 -3.80
CA ILE A 219 -3.79 -0.89 -5.10
C ILE A 219 -2.42 -0.24 -5.25
N GLY A 220 -1.46 -0.95 -5.85
CA GLY A 220 -0.17 -0.36 -6.14
C GLY A 220 0.67 -1.17 -7.11
N HIS A 221 1.74 -0.54 -7.60
CA HIS A 221 2.69 -1.12 -8.55
C HIS A 221 4.04 -1.36 -7.87
N SER A 222 4.72 -2.46 -8.18
CA SER A 222 6.05 -2.80 -7.66
C SER A 222 6.16 -2.76 -6.12
N LEU A 223 6.74 -1.72 -5.53
CA LEU A 223 6.74 -1.50 -4.08
C LEU A 223 5.31 -1.31 -3.55
N GLY A 224 4.51 -0.48 -4.21
CA GLY A 224 3.13 -0.22 -3.83
C GLY A 224 2.26 -1.49 -3.84
N GLY A 225 2.54 -2.42 -4.74
CA GLY A 225 1.85 -3.72 -4.77
C GLY A 225 2.19 -4.59 -3.55
N LYS A 226 3.44 -4.54 -3.08
CA LYS A 226 3.84 -5.20 -1.83
C LYS A 226 3.16 -4.53 -0.63
N MET A 227 3.14 -3.20 -0.60
CA MET A 227 2.47 -2.43 0.46
C MET A 227 0.98 -2.77 0.53
N ALA A 228 0.29 -2.81 -0.61
CA ALA A 228 -1.11 -3.22 -0.70
C ALA A 228 -1.33 -4.64 -0.18
N PHE A 229 -0.48 -5.59 -0.59
CA PHE A 229 -0.55 -6.98 -0.13
C PHE A 229 -0.38 -7.11 1.39
N TYR A 230 0.66 -6.51 1.97
CA TYR A 230 0.91 -6.60 3.41
C TYR A 230 -0.13 -5.86 4.25
N THR A 231 -0.73 -4.78 3.73
CA THR A 231 -1.77 -4.03 4.45
C THR A 231 -3.11 -4.77 4.47
N GLY A 232 -3.41 -5.52 3.41
CA GLY A 232 -4.68 -6.27 3.29
C GLY A 232 -4.70 -7.66 3.96
N ALA A 233 -3.56 -8.14 4.47
CA ALA A 233 -3.41 -9.47 5.08
C ALA A 233 -3.92 -9.55 6.54
#